data_AF-A0A357CML2-F1
#
_entry.id   AF-A0A357CML2-F1
#
_cell.length_a   1.000
_cell.length_b   1.000
_cell.length_c   1.000
_cell.angle_alpha   90.00
_cell.angle_beta   90.00
_cell.angle_gamma   90.00
#
_symmetry.space_group_name_H-M   'P 1'
#
loop_
_entity.id
_entity.type
_entity.pdbx_description
1 polymer ?
#
loop_
_entity_poly.entity_id
_entity_poly.type
_entity_poly.pdbx_seq_one_letter_code
_entity_poly.pdbx_strand_id
1 'polypeptide(L)'
;GYTMITLDCSDHITNLAPDRTAEVEERYAALPSTERVRLEQTFLGKTFALKTGISLSFTAEALKYNVAVYQEAIAFAIKIYQELLKPLDGKVDFEVSIDETMTPTAPLSHFFVAAQLVAAGVKVSSMAPRFCGEFQKGINYRGDLKQFSAEYRDHTKIADHFGYKLSIHSGSDKFDVFPVIGRESKGHVHVKTAGTNWLEAIKVIIAAEPALYREIHGFALQHLAEARQYYHISADPERVPALADLSDDQLPALMEADDARQIIHITYGLILMAKEASGRYLFRDRIYACLLQNEELYYRFLGEHIGKHLTTLDLS
;
A
#
# COMPACT_ATOMS: atom_id res chain seq x y z
N GLY A 1 5.60 22.13 4.68
CA GLY A 1 4.18 22.29 5.00
C GLY A 1 3.54 20.97 5.38
N TYR A 2 3.86 19.88 4.68
CA TYR A 2 3.48 18.52 5.09
C TYR A 2 3.91 18.21 6.52
N THR A 3 3.02 17.58 7.29
CA THR A 3 3.22 17.14 8.69
C THR A 3 3.48 15.64 8.80
N MET A 4 3.43 14.91 7.69
CA MET A 4 3.78 13.49 7.59
C MET A 4 4.60 13.30 6.31
N ILE A 5 5.69 12.54 6.40
CA ILE A 5 6.53 12.15 5.27
C ILE A 5 6.59 10.63 5.23
N THR A 6 6.12 10.05 4.14
CA THR A 6 6.33 8.63 3.82
C THR A 6 7.59 8.51 2.97
N LEU A 7 8.58 7.79 3.46
CA LEU A 7 9.75 7.41 2.70
C LEU A 7 9.55 6.02 2.13
N ASP A 8 9.32 5.96 0.83
CA ASP A 8 9.36 4.71 0.09
C ASP A 8 10.82 4.24 -0.05
N CYS A 9 11.10 3.03 0.44
CA CYS A 9 12.41 2.42 0.37
C CYS A 9 12.46 1.26 -0.64
N SER A 10 11.40 1.04 -1.41
CA SER A 10 11.23 -0.16 -2.25
C SER A 10 12.32 -0.29 -3.33
N ASP A 11 12.80 0.83 -3.89
CA ASP A 11 13.94 0.86 -4.83
C ASP A 11 15.28 0.42 -4.20
N HIS A 12 15.39 0.49 -2.88
CA HIS A 12 16.55 0.04 -2.10
C HIS A 12 16.34 -1.36 -1.47
N ILE A 13 15.23 -2.03 -1.80
CA ILE A 13 14.97 -3.40 -1.39
C ILE A 13 15.31 -4.33 -2.52
N THR A 14 16.07 -5.37 -2.19
CA THR A 14 16.38 -6.39 -3.17
C THR A 14 15.24 -7.39 -3.28
N ASN A 15 14.64 -7.46 -4.47
CA ASN A 15 13.64 -8.46 -4.81
C ASN A 15 14.24 -9.88 -4.89
N LEU A 16 14.37 -10.54 -3.74
CA LEU A 16 15.03 -11.83 -3.59
C LEU A 16 14.14 -12.83 -2.84
N ALA A 17 13.93 -13.99 -3.45
CA ALA A 17 13.26 -15.12 -2.81
C ALA A 17 14.23 -15.87 -1.87
N PRO A 18 13.76 -16.43 -0.74
CA PRO A 18 14.61 -17.11 0.23
C PRO A 18 15.39 -18.32 -0.30
N ASP A 19 14.91 -18.97 -1.37
CA ASP A 19 15.51 -20.13 -2.00
C ASP A 19 16.71 -19.79 -2.92
N ARG A 20 16.92 -18.51 -3.22
CA ARG A 20 18.06 -18.00 -4.01
C ARG A 20 19.35 -17.90 -3.18
N THR A 21 19.73 -18.99 -2.53
CA THR A 21 20.79 -19.01 -1.52
C THR A 21 22.15 -18.49 -2.01
N ALA A 22 22.56 -18.81 -3.24
CA ALA A 22 23.83 -18.32 -3.79
C ALA A 22 23.87 -16.79 -3.91
N GLU A 23 22.77 -16.18 -4.35
CA GLU A 23 22.66 -14.72 -4.50
C GLU A 23 22.55 -14.02 -3.13
N VAL A 24 21.88 -14.66 -2.17
CA VAL A 24 21.89 -14.21 -0.76
C VAL A 24 23.31 -14.16 -0.22
N GLU A 25 24.10 -15.21 -0.42
CA GLU A 25 25.49 -15.30 0.05
C GLU A 25 26.39 -14.26 -0.62
N GLU A 26 26.25 -14.07 -1.93
CA GLU A 26 27.01 -13.05 -2.69
C GLU A 26 26.74 -11.65 -2.14
N ARG A 27 25.47 -11.27 -2.00
CA ARG A 27 25.09 -9.96 -1.46
C ARG A 27 25.52 -9.78 -0.02
N TYR A 28 25.37 -10.82 0.81
CA TYR A 28 25.87 -10.80 2.18
C TYR A 28 27.38 -10.54 2.20
N ALA A 29 28.16 -11.30 1.42
CA ALA A 29 29.62 -11.19 1.38
C ALA A 29 30.11 -9.82 0.85
N ALA A 30 29.33 -9.16 -0.01
CA ALA A 30 29.63 -7.83 -0.53
C ALA A 30 29.54 -6.72 0.52
N LEU A 31 28.89 -6.95 1.68
CA LEU A 31 28.89 -5.96 2.76
C LEU A 31 30.29 -5.79 3.37
N PRO A 32 30.63 -4.55 3.78
CA PRO A 32 31.84 -4.29 4.54
C PRO A 32 31.96 -5.23 5.74
N SER A 33 33.17 -5.74 5.98
CA SER A 33 33.42 -6.71 7.06
C SER A 33 33.00 -6.18 8.44
N THR A 34 33.17 -4.88 8.68
CA THR A 34 32.74 -4.22 9.92
C THR A 34 31.23 -4.28 10.12
N GLU A 35 30.44 -4.07 9.07
CA GLU A 35 28.98 -4.17 9.13
C GLU A 35 28.52 -5.62 9.35
N ARG A 36 29.14 -6.57 8.65
CA ARG A 36 28.85 -8.01 8.87
C ARG A 36 29.10 -8.42 10.32
N VAL A 37 30.28 -8.08 10.87
CA VAL A 37 30.61 -8.38 12.27
C VAL A 37 29.61 -7.73 13.23
N ARG A 38 29.23 -6.47 13.01
CA ARG A 38 28.22 -5.78 13.82
C ARG A 38 26.87 -6.50 13.79
N LEU A 39 26.42 -6.89 12.60
CA LEU A 39 25.13 -7.56 12.40
C LEU A 39 25.12 -8.98 12.99
N GLU A 40 26.19 -9.75 12.78
CA GLU A 40 26.36 -11.08 13.38
C GLU A 40 26.37 -10.99 14.91
N GLN A 41 27.17 -10.08 15.49
CA GLN A 41 27.19 -9.86 16.93
C GLN A 41 25.83 -9.41 17.48
N THR A 42 25.02 -8.70 16.69
CA THR A 42 23.71 -8.22 17.11
C THR A 42 22.67 -9.32 17.06
N PHE A 43 22.62 -10.12 15.98
CA PHE A 43 21.49 -11.00 15.67
C PHE A 43 21.84 -12.50 15.64
N LEU A 44 23.02 -12.90 15.16
CA LEU A 44 23.31 -14.30 14.83
C LEU A 44 23.16 -15.23 16.05
N GLY A 45 22.35 -16.28 15.90
CA GLY A 45 22.10 -17.27 16.95
C GLY A 45 21.29 -16.75 18.14
N LYS A 46 20.83 -15.48 18.09
CA LYS A 46 20.05 -14.89 19.18
C LYS A 46 18.56 -15.09 18.98
N THR A 47 17.86 -15.11 20.11
CA THR A 47 16.40 -15.09 20.18
C THR A 47 15.96 -13.84 20.91
N PHE A 48 15.06 -13.08 20.30
CA PHE A 48 14.47 -11.86 20.84
C PHE A 48 13.07 -12.16 21.34
N ALA A 49 12.89 -12.27 22.65
CA ALA A 49 11.58 -12.38 23.29
C ALA A 49 11.02 -10.98 23.52
N LEU A 50 10.01 -10.58 22.75
CA LEU A 50 9.38 -9.28 22.87
C LEU A 50 8.38 -9.28 24.04
N LYS A 51 8.21 -8.12 24.68
CA LYS A 51 7.22 -7.93 25.76
C LYS A 51 5.79 -8.25 25.32
N THR A 52 5.52 -8.22 24.02
CA THR A 52 4.26 -8.55 23.37
C THR A 52 4.01 -10.06 23.21
N GLY A 53 4.94 -10.89 23.70
CA GLY A 53 4.81 -12.35 23.80
C GLY A 53 5.20 -13.13 22.54
N ILE A 54 5.80 -12.48 21.54
CA ILE A 54 6.41 -13.13 20.38
C ILE A 54 7.92 -13.32 20.59
N SER A 55 8.45 -14.45 20.12
CA SER A 55 9.88 -14.74 20.12
C SER A 55 10.39 -14.90 18.70
N LEU A 56 11.47 -14.21 18.36
CA LEU A 56 12.05 -14.17 17.02
C LEU A 56 13.52 -14.60 17.06
N SER A 57 13.86 -15.66 16.32
CA SER A 57 15.22 -16.25 16.33
C SER A 57 15.90 -16.07 14.98
N PHE A 58 17.17 -15.68 15.00
CA PHE A 58 17.98 -15.52 13.78
C PHE A 58 18.97 -16.68 13.63
N THR A 59 18.70 -17.56 12.68
CA THR A 59 19.71 -18.49 12.16
C THR A 59 20.69 -17.75 11.24
N ALA A 60 21.77 -18.43 10.82
CA ALA A 60 22.71 -17.86 9.85
C ALA A 60 22.01 -17.53 8.53
N GLU A 61 21.18 -18.44 8.03
CA GLU A 61 20.43 -18.30 6.79
C GLU A 61 19.44 -17.13 6.87
N ALA A 62 18.69 -17.05 7.97
CA ALA A 62 17.72 -15.98 8.19
C ALA A 62 18.42 -14.61 8.28
N LEU A 63 19.55 -14.51 8.98
CA LEU A 63 20.30 -13.26 9.07
C LEU A 63 20.79 -12.83 7.69
N LYS A 64 21.48 -13.72 6.95
CA LYS A 64 22.02 -13.39 5.62
C LYS A 64 20.93 -12.97 4.65
N TYR A 65 19.79 -13.67 4.65
CA TYR A 65 18.65 -13.30 3.83
C TYR A 65 18.17 -11.88 4.14
N ASN A 66 17.93 -11.57 5.42
CA ASN A 66 17.46 -10.26 5.84
C ASN A 66 18.45 -9.13 5.51
N VAL A 67 19.76 -9.41 5.64
CA VAL A 67 20.82 -8.47 5.25
C VAL A 67 20.79 -8.23 3.74
N ALA A 68 20.76 -9.29 2.94
CA ALA A 68 20.77 -9.20 1.48
C ALA A 68 19.55 -8.45 0.92
N VAL A 69 18.40 -8.55 1.59
CA VAL A 69 17.15 -7.92 1.16
C VAL A 69 17.03 -6.48 1.63
N TYR A 70 17.30 -6.20 2.91
CA TYR A 70 16.87 -4.96 3.57
C TYR A 70 17.99 -4.01 4.00
N GLN A 71 19.27 -4.42 4.01
CA GLN A 71 20.30 -3.58 4.64
C GLN A 71 20.49 -2.23 3.91
N GLU A 72 20.35 -2.20 2.59
CA GLU A 72 20.43 -0.97 1.81
C GLU A 72 19.26 -0.02 2.13
N ALA A 73 18.02 -0.52 2.12
CA ALA A 73 16.83 0.23 2.53
C ALA A 73 16.94 0.79 3.96
N ILE A 74 17.47 0.01 4.91
CA ILE A 74 17.70 0.46 6.28
C ILE A 74 18.71 1.61 6.32
N ALA A 75 19.84 1.48 5.60
CA ALA A 75 20.85 2.53 5.54
C ALA A 75 20.29 3.82 4.92
N PHE A 76 19.50 3.70 3.86
CA PHE A 76 18.81 4.82 3.21
C PHE A 76 17.83 5.51 4.16
N ALA A 77 16.97 4.77 4.84
CA ALA A 77 16.01 5.33 5.80
C ALA A 77 16.70 6.05 6.97
N ILE A 78 17.79 5.48 7.51
CA ILE A 78 18.60 6.13 8.54
C ILE A 78 19.19 7.43 8.01
N LYS A 79 19.79 7.42 6.82
CA LYS A 79 20.38 8.61 6.21
C LYS A 79 19.34 9.73 6.06
N ILE A 80 18.21 9.45 5.43
CA ILE A 80 17.14 10.43 5.20
C ILE A 80 16.62 10.99 6.52
N TYR A 81 16.40 10.14 7.52
CA TYR A 81 15.95 10.61 8.82
C TYR A 81 16.96 11.56 9.47
N GLN A 82 18.26 11.17 9.51
CA GLN A 82 19.28 11.99 10.17
C GLN A 82 19.52 13.32 9.46
N GLU A 83 19.52 13.32 8.12
CA GLU A 83 19.79 14.52 7.32
C GLU A 83 18.60 15.47 7.25
N LEU A 84 17.37 14.94 7.09
CA LEU A 84 16.21 15.76 6.73
C LEU A 84 15.17 15.89 7.85
N LEU A 85 14.95 14.83 8.65
CA LEU A 85 13.81 14.80 9.58
C LEU A 85 14.20 15.07 11.04
N LYS A 86 15.36 14.58 11.49
CA LYS A 86 15.88 14.85 12.82
C LYS A 86 16.01 16.35 13.12
N PRO A 87 16.45 17.23 12.19
CA PRO A 87 16.47 18.67 12.42
C PRO A 87 15.08 19.30 12.65
N LEU A 88 14.00 18.61 12.27
CA LEU A 88 12.62 19.08 12.45
C LEU A 88 12.08 18.80 13.86
N ASP A 89 12.84 18.12 14.71
CA ASP A 89 12.56 17.88 16.13
C ASP A 89 11.15 17.32 16.41
N GLY A 90 10.76 16.28 15.65
CA GLY A 90 9.51 15.57 15.86
C GLY A 90 8.24 16.32 15.42
N LYS A 91 8.37 17.44 14.68
CA LYS A 91 7.22 18.17 14.09
C LYS A 91 6.57 17.46 12.90
N VAL A 92 7.17 16.37 12.44
CA VAL A 92 6.75 15.62 11.25
C VAL A 92 6.71 14.14 11.62
N ASP A 93 5.59 13.50 11.28
CA ASP A 93 5.47 12.05 11.34
C ASP A 93 6.31 11.39 10.25
N PHE A 94 7.16 10.44 10.64
CA PHE A 94 8.00 9.71 9.71
C PHE A 94 7.48 8.30 9.49
N GLU A 95 7.02 8.02 8.28
CA GLU A 95 6.65 6.68 7.87
C GLU A 95 7.73 6.05 7.00
N VAL A 96 8.05 4.78 7.26
CA VAL A 96 8.93 3.98 6.41
C VAL A 96 8.08 2.98 5.63
N SER A 97 8.12 3.05 4.29
CA SER A 97 7.42 2.13 3.38
C SER A 97 8.38 1.09 2.82
N ILE A 98 7.99 -0.19 2.93
CA ILE A 98 8.70 -1.35 2.37
C ILE A 98 7.71 -2.31 1.69
N ASP A 99 6.57 -1.79 1.21
CA ASP A 99 5.42 -2.56 0.76
C ASP A 99 5.41 -2.86 -0.76
N GLU A 100 6.12 -2.07 -1.57
CA GLU A 100 6.19 -2.25 -3.04
C GLU A 100 7.30 -3.22 -3.47
N THR A 101 7.44 -4.34 -2.76
CA THR A 101 8.41 -5.40 -3.04
C THR A 101 7.75 -6.60 -3.73
N MET A 102 8.51 -7.52 -4.31
CA MET A 102 7.95 -8.77 -4.84
C MET A 102 7.52 -9.72 -3.72
N THR A 103 8.36 -9.87 -2.70
CA THR A 103 8.17 -10.84 -1.61
C THR A 103 7.53 -10.18 -0.39
N PRO A 104 6.48 -10.80 0.20
CA PRO A 104 5.92 -10.33 1.46
C PRO A 104 6.99 -10.16 2.55
N THR A 105 6.85 -9.12 3.35
CA THR A 105 7.71 -8.85 4.48
C THR A 105 7.40 -9.84 5.60
N ALA A 106 8.26 -10.85 5.81
CA ALA A 106 8.08 -11.77 6.93
C ALA A 106 8.18 -11.02 8.29
N PRO A 107 7.49 -11.47 9.37
CA PRO A 107 7.61 -10.84 10.70
C PRO A 107 9.06 -10.73 11.21
N LEU A 108 9.90 -11.72 10.95
CA LEU A 108 11.33 -11.66 11.31
C LEU A 108 12.06 -10.54 10.57
N SER A 109 11.72 -10.30 9.30
CA SER A 109 12.25 -9.20 8.48
C SER A 109 11.78 -7.83 8.96
N HIS A 110 10.50 -7.71 9.28
CA HIS A 110 9.95 -6.50 9.90
C HIS A 110 10.72 -6.16 11.19
N PHE A 111 10.92 -7.15 12.08
CA PHE A 111 11.73 -6.93 13.29
C PHE A 111 13.17 -6.54 12.98
N PHE A 112 13.82 -7.19 12.01
CA PHE A 112 15.19 -6.88 11.60
C PHE A 112 15.34 -5.41 11.17
N VAL A 113 14.41 -4.92 10.35
CA VAL A 113 14.37 -3.52 9.91
C VAL A 113 14.15 -2.59 11.12
N ALA A 114 13.08 -2.83 11.87
CA ALA A 114 12.70 -1.99 13.01
C ALA A 114 13.80 -1.85 14.07
N ALA A 115 14.42 -2.98 14.44
CA ALA A 115 15.47 -3.01 15.46
C ALA A 115 16.67 -2.14 15.08
N GLN A 116 17.06 -2.16 13.80
CA GLN A 116 18.17 -1.34 13.32
C GLN A 116 17.82 0.14 13.25
N LEU A 117 16.62 0.49 12.78
CA LEU A 117 16.15 1.89 12.75
C LEU A 117 16.13 2.49 14.16
N VAL A 118 15.54 1.79 15.12
CA VAL A 118 15.46 2.23 16.52
C VAL A 118 16.84 2.33 17.16
N ALA A 119 17.73 1.35 16.92
CA ALA A 119 19.11 1.41 17.42
C ALA A 119 19.90 2.62 16.87
N ALA A 120 19.58 3.07 15.65
CA ALA A 120 20.14 4.28 15.04
C ALA A 120 19.46 5.59 15.51
N GLY A 121 18.50 5.51 16.43
CA GLY A 121 17.77 6.67 16.95
C GLY A 121 16.75 7.26 15.98
N VAL A 122 16.30 6.49 14.99
CA VAL A 122 15.21 6.87 14.09
C VAL A 122 13.88 6.80 14.85
N LYS A 123 13.13 7.90 14.85
CA LYS A 123 11.76 7.96 15.40
C LYS A 123 10.78 7.64 14.27
N VAL A 124 10.32 6.39 14.23
CA VAL A 124 9.32 5.93 13.26
C VAL A 124 7.91 6.18 13.83
N SER A 125 7.04 6.86 13.09
CA SER A 125 5.62 7.04 13.45
C SER A 125 4.78 5.87 12.94
N SER A 126 5.10 5.35 11.76
CA SER A 126 4.48 4.16 11.18
C SER A 126 5.41 3.41 10.23
N MET A 127 5.12 2.13 10.01
CA MET A 127 5.79 1.32 8.99
C MET A 127 4.79 0.56 8.15
N ALA A 128 4.99 0.58 6.83
CA ALA A 128 4.17 -0.13 5.86
C ALA A 128 4.93 -1.36 5.32
N PRO A 129 4.71 -2.56 5.89
CA PRO A 129 5.23 -3.79 5.32
C PRO A 129 4.40 -4.26 4.12
N ARG A 130 4.99 -5.09 3.26
CA ARG A 130 4.22 -5.88 2.29
C ARG A 130 3.59 -7.07 3.00
N PHE A 131 2.29 -7.03 3.28
CA PHE A 131 1.59 -8.18 3.87
C PHE A 131 1.51 -9.37 2.91
N CYS A 132 1.28 -10.57 3.45
CA CYS A 132 0.97 -11.75 2.62
C CYS A 132 -0.31 -11.53 1.79
N GLY A 133 -0.47 -12.34 0.74
CA GLY A 133 -1.56 -12.18 -0.22
C GLY A 133 -1.38 -10.91 -1.07
N GLU A 134 -2.49 -10.36 -1.55
CA GLU A 134 -2.47 -9.25 -2.49
C GLU A 134 -3.40 -8.10 -2.08
N PHE A 135 -2.82 -6.90 -2.06
CA PHE A 135 -3.50 -5.64 -1.77
C PHE A 135 -3.63 -4.80 -3.04
N GLN A 136 -4.30 -5.32 -4.06
CA GLN A 136 -4.45 -4.59 -5.32
C GLN A 136 -5.39 -3.39 -5.17
N LYS A 137 -5.21 -2.39 -6.03
CA LYS A 137 -6.02 -1.16 -6.04
C LYS A 137 -7.48 -1.49 -6.41
N GLY A 138 -8.44 -0.83 -5.76
CA GLY A 138 -9.86 -0.87 -6.10
C GLY A 138 -10.64 -2.14 -5.75
N ILE A 139 -10.00 -3.18 -5.19
CA ILE A 139 -10.65 -4.47 -4.89
C ILE A 139 -10.37 -4.95 -3.47
N ASN A 140 -11.09 -6.00 -3.06
CA ASN A 140 -10.88 -6.65 -1.77
C ASN A 140 -9.56 -7.44 -1.73
N TYR A 141 -9.16 -7.87 -0.53
CA TYR A 141 -7.98 -8.71 -0.32
C TYR A 141 -8.10 -10.04 -1.07
N ARG A 142 -6.98 -10.54 -1.61
CA ARG A 142 -6.89 -11.89 -2.19
C ARG A 142 -5.76 -12.67 -1.52
N GLY A 143 -6.09 -13.80 -0.92
CA GLY A 143 -5.13 -14.69 -0.27
C GLY A 143 -5.75 -15.48 0.89
N ASP A 144 -4.91 -16.17 1.66
CA ASP A 144 -5.36 -16.89 2.85
C ASP A 144 -5.57 -15.91 4.02
N LEU A 145 -6.82 -15.75 4.45
CA LEU A 145 -7.20 -14.89 5.59
C LEU A 145 -6.64 -15.41 6.93
N LYS A 146 -6.44 -16.72 7.08
CA LYS A 146 -5.84 -17.28 8.29
C LYS A 146 -4.36 -16.93 8.37
N GLN A 147 -3.65 -17.05 7.26
CA GLN A 147 -2.25 -16.62 7.15
C GLN A 147 -2.14 -15.12 7.43
N PHE A 148 -2.96 -14.29 6.77
CA PHE A 148 -2.98 -12.85 7.02
C PHE A 148 -3.24 -12.54 8.49
N SER A 149 -4.21 -13.19 9.12
CA SER A 149 -4.51 -12.94 10.53
C SER A 149 -3.36 -13.32 11.46
N ALA A 150 -2.62 -14.39 11.16
CA ALA A 150 -1.47 -14.80 11.96
C ALA A 150 -0.31 -13.81 11.80
N GLU A 151 0.05 -13.47 10.56
CA GLU A 151 1.16 -12.57 10.26
C GLU A 151 0.87 -11.13 10.69
N TYR A 152 -0.35 -10.63 10.47
CA TYR A 152 -0.75 -9.29 10.88
C TYR A 152 -0.67 -9.11 12.40
N ARG A 153 -1.10 -10.11 13.17
CA ARG A 153 -0.94 -10.13 14.63
C ARG A 153 0.53 -10.04 15.03
N ASP A 154 1.39 -10.80 14.38
CA ASP A 154 2.81 -10.82 14.71
C ASP A 154 3.50 -9.50 14.31
N HIS A 155 3.14 -8.91 13.18
CA HIS A 155 3.55 -7.56 12.82
C HIS A 155 3.05 -6.50 13.80
N THR A 156 1.82 -6.62 14.30
CA THR A 156 1.27 -5.68 15.28
C THR A 156 2.05 -5.77 16.59
N LYS A 157 2.36 -6.99 17.05
CA LYS A 157 3.22 -7.21 18.23
C LYS A 157 4.62 -6.64 18.09
N ILE A 158 5.17 -6.60 16.88
CA ILE A 158 6.47 -5.96 16.59
C ILE A 158 6.32 -4.43 16.65
N ALA A 159 5.28 -3.89 16.00
CA ALA A 159 5.00 -2.46 16.00
C ALA A 159 4.77 -1.91 17.42
N ASP A 160 3.96 -2.60 18.23
CA ASP A 160 3.72 -2.30 19.65
C ASP A 160 5.00 -2.36 20.49
N HIS A 161 5.91 -3.30 20.20
CA HIS A 161 7.18 -3.42 20.90
C HIS A 161 8.06 -2.18 20.71
N PHE A 162 8.07 -1.61 19.50
CA PHE A 162 8.87 -0.45 19.15
C PHE A 162 8.13 0.89 19.28
N GLY A 163 6.80 0.85 19.47
CA GLY A 163 5.98 2.04 19.74
C GLY A 163 5.50 2.80 18.50
N TYR A 164 5.45 2.17 17.32
CA TYR A 164 4.90 2.77 16.10
C TYR A 164 3.62 2.06 15.64
N LYS A 165 2.94 2.63 14.64
CA LYS A 165 1.74 2.03 14.01
C LYS A 165 2.12 1.18 12.81
N LEU A 166 1.33 0.14 12.54
CA LEU A 166 1.29 -0.43 11.19
C LEU A 166 0.56 0.53 10.24
N SER A 167 1.09 0.64 9.02
CA SER A 167 0.48 1.41 7.94
C SER A 167 0.02 0.49 6.83
N ILE A 168 -1.26 0.60 6.47
CA ILE A 168 -1.92 -0.21 5.44
C ILE A 168 -2.01 0.62 4.16
N HIS A 169 -1.07 0.35 3.26
CA HIS A 169 -1.10 0.89 1.90
C HIS A 169 -2.08 0.10 1.03
N SER A 170 -2.56 0.73 -0.05
CA SER A 170 -3.68 0.21 -0.85
C SER A 170 -4.88 -0.21 0.02
N GLY A 171 -5.09 0.53 1.12
CA GLY A 171 -5.95 0.14 2.22
C GLY A 171 -7.43 0.32 1.95
N SER A 172 -7.85 0.89 0.82
CA SER A 172 -9.27 0.95 0.47
C SER A 172 -9.80 -0.40 0.00
N ASP A 173 -11.09 -0.63 0.23
CA ASP A 173 -11.90 -1.75 -0.25
C ASP A 173 -11.50 -3.13 0.29
N LYS A 174 -10.56 -3.18 1.25
CA LYS A 174 -10.05 -4.40 1.89
C LYS A 174 -10.96 -4.93 3.01
N PHE A 175 -12.26 -4.99 2.74
CA PHE A 175 -13.29 -5.29 3.74
C PHE A 175 -13.09 -6.62 4.47
N ASP A 176 -12.50 -7.63 3.83
CA ASP A 176 -12.31 -8.95 4.45
C ASP A 176 -11.22 -8.95 5.54
N VAL A 177 -10.25 -8.05 5.43
CA VAL A 177 -9.12 -7.96 6.37
C VAL A 177 -9.30 -6.87 7.42
N PHE A 178 -10.21 -5.91 7.21
CA PHE A 178 -10.49 -4.86 8.21
C PHE A 178 -10.89 -5.38 9.60
N PRO A 179 -11.70 -6.44 9.76
CA PRO A 179 -12.02 -6.96 11.10
C PRO A 179 -10.79 -7.49 11.85
N VAL A 180 -9.82 -8.05 11.11
CA VAL A 180 -8.53 -8.47 11.68
C VAL A 180 -7.70 -7.24 12.02
N ILE A 181 -7.59 -6.28 11.10
CA ILE A 181 -6.82 -5.04 11.28
C ILE A 181 -7.31 -4.28 12.51
N GLY A 182 -8.61 -4.03 12.62
CA GLY A 182 -9.24 -3.35 13.76
C GLY A 182 -8.97 -4.05 15.07
N ARG A 183 -9.29 -5.35 15.15
CA ARG A 183 -9.13 -6.17 16.37
C ARG A 183 -7.69 -6.24 16.86
N GLU A 184 -6.74 -6.53 15.97
CA GLU A 184 -5.35 -6.72 16.39
C GLU A 184 -4.69 -5.37 16.71
N SER A 185 -4.93 -4.33 15.91
CA SER A 185 -4.35 -3.00 16.13
C SER A 185 -5.00 -2.22 17.28
N LYS A 186 -6.21 -2.60 17.71
CA LYS A 186 -7.01 -1.88 18.73
C LYS A 186 -7.13 -0.38 18.41
N GLY A 187 -7.26 -0.09 17.12
CA GLY A 187 -7.31 1.26 16.57
C GLY A 187 -5.98 2.02 16.48
N HIS A 188 -4.87 1.41 16.88
CA HIS A 188 -3.52 1.97 16.70
C HIS A 188 -2.94 1.61 15.32
N VAL A 189 -3.56 2.13 14.26
CA VAL A 189 -3.23 1.82 12.86
C VAL A 189 -3.29 3.08 11.99
N HIS A 190 -2.58 3.08 10.87
CA HIS A 190 -2.75 4.05 9.79
C HIS A 190 -3.27 3.32 8.55
N VAL A 191 -4.41 3.74 7.98
CA VAL A 191 -4.99 3.13 6.77
C VAL A 191 -5.05 4.20 5.68
N LYS A 192 -4.45 3.92 4.52
CA LYS A 192 -4.38 4.86 3.40
C LYS A 192 -5.43 4.54 2.34
N THR A 193 -6.32 5.50 2.10
CA THR A 193 -7.23 5.49 0.95
C THR A 193 -6.88 6.63 0.00
N ALA A 194 -7.09 6.45 -1.29
CA ALA A 194 -6.90 7.51 -2.30
C ALA A 194 -7.83 7.29 -3.49
N GLY A 195 -7.52 6.29 -4.32
CA GLY A 195 -8.25 6.08 -5.58
C GLY A 195 -9.69 5.58 -5.44
N THR A 196 -10.09 5.00 -4.30
CA THR A 196 -11.52 4.71 -4.09
C THR A 196 -12.38 5.98 -4.05
N ASN A 197 -11.84 7.11 -3.57
CA ASN A 197 -12.55 8.40 -3.60
C ASN A 197 -12.79 8.89 -5.03
N TRP A 198 -11.89 8.54 -5.96
CA TRP A 198 -12.06 8.75 -7.39
C TRP A 198 -13.14 7.82 -7.97
N LEU A 199 -13.21 6.56 -7.53
CA LEU A 199 -14.29 5.65 -7.93
C LEU A 199 -15.67 6.14 -7.45
N GLU A 200 -15.76 6.72 -6.26
CA GLU A 200 -17.01 7.34 -5.80
C GLU A 200 -17.38 8.58 -6.62
N ALA A 201 -16.41 9.35 -7.12
CA ALA A 201 -16.67 10.43 -8.07
C ALA A 201 -17.19 9.90 -9.42
N ILE A 202 -16.68 8.76 -9.88
CA ILE A 202 -17.19 8.07 -11.08
C ILE A 202 -18.62 7.60 -10.89
N LYS A 203 -19.01 7.12 -9.70
CA LYS A 203 -20.41 6.79 -9.40
C LYS A 203 -21.34 8.01 -9.53
N VAL A 204 -20.89 9.20 -9.13
CA VAL A 204 -21.64 10.45 -9.36
C VAL A 204 -21.82 10.70 -10.86
N ILE A 205 -20.75 10.56 -11.65
CA ILE A 205 -20.81 10.75 -13.11
C ILE A 205 -21.74 9.72 -13.76
N ILE A 206 -21.73 8.46 -13.33
CA ILE A 206 -22.67 7.44 -13.82
C ILE A 206 -24.11 7.88 -13.54
N ALA A 207 -24.40 8.40 -12.34
CA ALA A 207 -25.74 8.78 -11.94
C ALA A 207 -26.25 10.06 -12.65
N ALA A 208 -25.36 11.04 -12.89
CA ALA A 208 -25.73 12.35 -13.42
C ALA A 208 -25.51 12.51 -14.93
N GLU A 209 -24.43 11.91 -15.47
CA GLU A 209 -24.02 12.02 -16.87
C GLU A 209 -23.55 10.66 -17.42
N PRO A 210 -24.45 9.67 -17.60
CA PRO A 210 -24.08 8.32 -18.03
C PRO A 210 -23.36 8.28 -19.39
N ALA A 211 -23.70 9.21 -20.30
CA ALA A 211 -22.99 9.38 -21.57
C ALA A 211 -21.51 9.75 -21.36
N LEU A 212 -21.20 10.68 -20.44
CA LEU A 212 -19.83 11.04 -20.09
C LEU A 212 -19.09 9.83 -19.50
N TYR A 213 -19.72 9.04 -18.64
CA TYR A 213 -19.10 7.82 -18.12
C TYR A 213 -18.76 6.83 -19.24
N ARG A 214 -19.65 6.63 -20.22
CA ARG A 214 -19.39 5.73 -21.37
C ARG A 214 -18.16 6.17 -22.16
N GLU A 215 -18.00 7.48 -22.39
CA GLU A 215 -16.80 8.02 -23.03
C GLU A 215 -15.54 7.76 -22.20
N ILE A 216 -15.59 8.04 -20.89
CA ILE A 216 -14.48 7.83 -19.96
C ILE A 216 -14.08 6.35 -19.89
N HIS A 217 -15.05 5.44 -19.78
CA HIS A 217 -14.80 4.01 -19.69
C HIS A 217 -14.22 3.46 -21.00
N GLY A 218 -14.78 3.87 -22.14
CA GLY A 218 -14.22 3.52 -23.45
C GLY A 218 -12.76 3.97 -23.60
N PHE A 219 -12.45 5.19 -23.16
CA PHE A 219 -11.08 5.70 -23.12
C PHE A 219 -10.19 4.87 -22.18
N ALA A 220 -10.66 4.55 -20.97
CA ALA A 220 -9.92 3.75 -20.01
C ALA A 220 -9.53 2.36 -20.56
N LEU A 221 -10.43 1.70 -21.29
CA LEU A 221 -10.15 0.42 -21.94
C LEU A 221 -9.06 0.55 -23.01
N GLN A 222 -9.11 1.59 -23.83
CA GLN A 222 -8.10 1.84 -24.88
C GLN A 222 -6.71 2.14 -24.30
N HIS A 223 -6.65 2.76 -23.13
CA HIS A 223 -5.41 3.19 -22.48
C HIS A 223 -4.96 2.29 -21.31
N LEU A 224 -5.59 1.12 -21.14
CA LEU A 224 -5.31 0.21 -20.03
C LEU A 224 -3.85 -0.27 -20.01
N ALA A 225 -3.28 -0.58 -21.18
CA ALA A 225 -1.91 -1.06 -21.30
C ALA A 225 -0.87 -0.04 -20.82
N GLU A 226 -1.13 1.25 -21.05
CA GLU A 226 -0.29 2.36 -20.59
C GLU A 226 -0.38 2.48 -19.05
N ALA A 227 -1.60 2.47 -18.50
CA ALA A 227 -1.80 2.57 -17.05
C ALA A 227 -1.17 1.39 -16.27
N ARG A 228 -1.15 0.19 -16.85
CA ARG A 228 -0.52 -1.00 -16.25
C ARG A 228 1.00 -0.88 -16.09
N GLN A 229 1.66 0.09 -16.72
CA GLN A 229 3.09 0.33 -16.51
C GLN A 229 3.38 0.93 -15.12
N TYR A 230 2.40 1.59 -14.52
CA TYR A 230 2.53 2.28 -13.23
C TYR A 230 1.88 1.53 -12.07
N TYR A 231 0.96 0.61 -12.36
CA TYR A 231 0.18 -0.10 -11.34
C TYR A 231 0.08 -1.59 -11.65
N HIS A 232 0.33 -2.41 -10.64
CA HIS A 232 0.06 -3.84 -10.70
C HIS A 232 -1.42 -4.13 -10.39
N ILE A 233 -2.15 -4.67 -11.38
CA ILE A 233 -3.54 -5.13 -11.24
C ILE A 233 -3.76 -6.43 -12.02
N SER A 234 -4.79 -7.18 -11.64
CA SER A 234 -5.21 -8.44 -12.28
C SER A 234 -6.45 -8.30 -13.16
N ALA A 235 -6.96 -7.08 -13.33
CA ALA A 235 -8.16 -6.81 -14.10
C ALA A 235 -8.06 -7.40 -15.50
N ASP A 236 -9.13 -8.03 -15.96
CA ASP A 236 -9.24 -8.55 -17.30
C ASP A 236 -10.32 -7.78 -18.08
N PRO A 237 -9.96 -7.01 -19.12
CA PRO A 237 -10.93 -6.26 -19.89
C PRO A 237 -11.94 -7.16 -20.61
N GLU A 238 -11.62 -8.43 -20.88
CA GLU A 238 -12.55 -9.37 -21.52
C GLU A 238 -13.69 -9.81 -20.59
N ARG A 239 -13.50 -9.66 -19.27
CA ARG A 239 -14.54 -9.93 -18.25
C ARG A 239 -15.46 -8.74 -18.01
N VAL A 240 -15.19 -7.58 -18.62
CA VAL A 240 -16.05 -6.40 -18.54
C VAL A 240 -17.08 -6.44 -19.68
N PRO A 241 -18.39 -6.33 -19.40
CA PRO A 241 -19.40 -6.28 -20.45
C PRO A 241 -19.17 -5.12 -21.42
N ALA A 242 -19.44 -5.34 -22.71
CA ALA A 242 -19.35 -4.27 -23.69
C ALA A 242 -20.34 -3.16 -23.35
N LEU A 243 -19.87 -1.90 -23.30
CA LEU A 243 -20.70 -0.77 -22.90
C LEU A 243 -21.94 -0.62 -23.80
N ALA A 244 -21.83 -0.95 -25.09
CA ALA A 244 -22.93 -0.89 -26.04
C ALA A 244 -24.11 -1.83 -25.68
N ASP A 245 -23.86 -2.88 -24.90
CA ASP A 245 -24.86 -3.87 -24.51
C ASP A 245 -25.53 -3.54 -23.17
N LEU A 246 -25.06 -2.51 -22.47
CA LEU A 246 -25.60 -2.06 -21.19
C LEU A 246 -26.54 -0.87 -21.38
N SER A 247 -27.70 -0.88 -20.71
CA SER A 247 -28.50 0.33 -20.51
C SER A 247 -27.84 1.25 -19.47
N ASP A 248 -28.25 2.52 -19.42
CA ASP A 248 -27.69 3.49 -18.46
C ASP A 248 -27.92 3.05 -17.01
N ASP A 249 -29.07 2.45 -16.71
CA ASP A 249 -29.40 1.91 -15.38
C ASP A 249 -28.54 0.72 -14.96
N GLN A 250 -27.83 0.08 -15.90
CA GLN A 250 -26.92 -1.03 -15.63
C GLN A 250 -25.47 -0.58 -15.38
N LEU A 251 -25.11 0.66 -15.74
CA LEU A 251 -23.75 1.19 -15.55
C LEU A 251 -23.27 1.19 -14.09
N PRO A 252 -24.11 1.46 -13.07
CA PRO A 252 -23.66 1.43 -11.67
C PRO A 252 -23.06 0.09 -11.25
N ALA A 253 -23.53 -1.03 -11.80
CA ALA A 253 -23.01 -2.36 -11.48
C ALA A 253 -21.52 -2.54 -11.83
N LEU A 254 -20.99 -1.75 -12.78
CA LEU A 254 -19.57 -1.76 -13.11
C LEU A 254 -18.69 -1.24 -11.96
N MET A 255 -19.23 -0.38 -11.09
CA MET A 255 -18.50 0.13 -9.92
C MET A 255 -18.53 -0.82 -8.72
N GLU A 256 -19.17 -1.98 -8.88
CA GLU A 256 -19.17 -3.09 -7.92
C GLU A 256 -18.40 -4.32 -8.46
N ALA A 257 -17.99 -4.29 -9.74
CA ALA A 257 -17.23 -5.36 -10.37
C ALA A 257 -15.72 -5.09 -10.32
N ASP A 258 -14.94 -6.06 -9.82
CA ASP A 258 -13.49 -5.94 -9.64
C ASP A 258 -12.77 -5.40 -10.89
N ASP A 259 -12.95 -6.05 -12.05
CA ASP A 259 -12.20 -5.72 -13.26
C ASP A 259 -12.48 -4.29 -13.74
N ALA A 260 -13.75 -3.89 -13.79
CA ALA A 260 -14.15 -2.54 -14.20
C ALA A 260 -13.67 -1.47 -13.20
N ARG A 261 -13.78 -1.73 -11.90
CA ARG A 261 -13.26 -0.83 -10.85
C ARG A 261 -11.76 -0.62 -11.00
N GLN A 262 -10.98 -1.69 -11.20
CA GLN A 262 -9.53 -1.59 -11.35
C GLN A 262 -9.13 -0.78 -12.59
N ILE A 263 -9.78 -1.03 -13.74
CA ILE A 263 -9.52 -0.31 -15.00
C ILE A 263 -9.73 1.19 -14.80
N ILE A 264 -10.87 1.59 -14.23
CA ILE A 264 -11.17 3.00 -13.95
C ILE A 264 -10.24 3.58 -12.88
N HIS A 265 -9.89 2.79 -11.87
CA HIS A 265 -9.04 3.24 -10.77
C HIS A 265 -7.65 3.63 -11.28
N ILE A 266 -7.00 2.83 -12.13
CA ILE A 266 -5.60 3.07 -12.51
C ILE A 266 -5.46 4.06 -13.68
N THR A 267 -6.54 4.34 -14.41
CA THR A 267 -6.53 5.23 -15.59
C THR A 267 -6.85 6.68 -15.25
N TYR A 268 -7.11 7.03 -13.99
CA TYR A 268 -7.48 8.39 -13.54
C TYR A 268 -6.55 9.49 -14.09
N GLY A 269 -5.23 9.27 -14.05
CA GLY A 269 -4.25 10.25 -14.54
C GLY A 269 -4.38 10.49 -16.04
N LEU A 270 -4.53 9.41 -16.82
CA LEU A 270 -4.71 9.47 -18.27
C LEU A 270 -6.02 10.17 -18.62
N ILE A 271 -7.12 9.84 -17.92
CA ILE A 271 -8.43 10.47 -18.10
C ILE A 271 -8.36 11.98 -17.81
N LEU A 272 -7.78 12.37 -16.68
CA LEU A 272 -7.72 13.77 -16.25
C LEU A 272 -6.74 14.62 -17.08
N MET A 273 -5.76 13.98 -17.72
CA MET A 273 -4.75 14.65 -18.54
C MET A 273 -5.01 14.56 -20.05
N ALA A 274 -5.97 13.74 -20.48
CA ALA A 274 -6.36 13.64 -21.88
C ALA A 274 -6.76 15.00 -22.45
N LYS A 275 -6.22 15.34 -23.62
CA LYS A 275 -6.47 16.61 -24.32
C LYS A 275 -6.81 16.37 -25.78
N GLU A 276 -7.65 17.23 -26.31
CA GLU A 276 -7.86 17.38 -27.75
C GLU A 276 -6.64 18.02 -28.41
N ALA A 277 -6.58 17.97 -29.75
CA ALA A 277 -5.60 18.73 -30.54
C ALA A 277 -5.65 20.24 -30.28
N SER A 278 -6.81 20.76 -29.84
CA SER A 278 -7.00 22.16 -29.44
C SER A 278 -6.29 22.54 -28.12
N GLY A 279 -5.77 21.57 -27.37
CA GLY A 279 -5.15 21.75 -26.06
C GLY A 279 -6.14 21.78 -24.89
N ARG A 280 -7.46 21.74 -25.17
CA ARG A 280 -8.51 21.61 -24.15
C ARG A 280 -8.53 20.20 -23.57
N TYR A 281 -8.87 20.08 -22.29
CA TYR A 281 -9.02 18.78 -21.66
C TYR A 281 -10.25 18.06 -22.20
N LEU A 282 -10.08 16.78 -22.52
CA LEU A 282 -11.14 15.95 -23.11
C LEU A 282 -12.24 15.65 -22.08
N PHE A 283 -11.85 15.27 -20.85
CA PHE A 283 -12.80 14.89 -19.80
C PHE A 283 -12.75 15.79 -18.58
N ARG A 284 -11.56 16.29 -18.21
CA ARG A 284 -11.31 16.95 -16.92
C ARG A 284 -12.34 18.02 -16.58
N ASP A 285 -12.56 18.98 -17.47
CA ASP A 285 -13.42 20.14 -17.17
C ASP A 285 -14.90 19.73 -17.09
N ARG A 286 -15.33 18.71 -17.87
CA ARG A 286 -16.68 18.11 -17.78
C ARG A 286 -16.86 17.32 -16.48
N ILE A 287 -15.85 16.54 -16.07
CA ILE A 287 -15.83 15.82 -14.79
C ILE A 287 -16.02 16.81 -13.63
N TYR A 288 -15.22 17.87 -13.58
CA TYR A 288 -15.34 18.86 -12.50
C TYR A 288 -16.69 19.59 -12.53
N ALA A 289 -17.21 19.93 -13.71
CA ALA A 289 -18.53 20.55 -13.83
C ALA A 289 -19.65 19.65 -13.30
N CYS A 290 -19.63 18.36 -13.67
CA CYS A 290 -20.58 17.37 -13.18
C CYS A 290 -20.51 17.21 -11.65
N LEU A 291 -19.30 17.09 -11.09
CA LEU A 291 -19.11 16.94 -9.65
C LEU A 291 -19.53 18.18 -8.86
N LEU A 292 -19.25 19.39 -9.37
CA LEU A 292 -19.68 20.64 -8.72
C LEU A 292 -21.21 20.81 -8.72
N GLN A 293 -21.89 20.39 -9.80
CA GLN A 293 -23.35 20.43 -9.86
C GLN A 293 -24.01 19.37 -8.95
N ASN A 294 -23.27 18.31 -8.60
CA ASN A 294 -23.74 17.17 -7.81
C ASN A 294 -22.93 17.00 -6.51
N GLU A 295 -22.48 18.10 -5.90
CA GLU A 295 -21.57 18.09 -4.75
C GLU A 295 -22.14 17.30 -3.56
N GLU A 296 -23.40 17.53 -3.20
CA GLU A 296 -24.08 16.80 -2.12
C GLU A 296 -24.20 15.30 -2.40
N LEU A 297 -24.37 14.91 -3.66
CA LEU A 297 -24.39 13.50 -4.05
C LEU A 297 -23.00 12.88 -3.85
N TYR A 298 -21.94 13.60 -4.18
CA TYR A 298 -20.58 13.13 -3.95
C TYR A 298 -20.26 12.99 -2.45
N TYR A 299 -20.63 13.97 -1.64
CA TYR A 299 -20.46 13.91 -0.19
C TYR A 299 -21.20 12.72 0.44
N ARG A 300 -22.42 12.43 -0.03
CA ARG A 300 -23.17 11.27 0.41
C ARG A 300 -22.46 9.97 0.07
N PHE A 301 -22.02 9.78 -1.18
CA PHE A 301 -21.29 8.57 -1.59
C PHE A 301 -19.98 8.40 -0.83
N LEU A 302 -19.21 9.48 -0.64
CA LEU A 302 -18.01 9.44 0.20
C LEU A 302 -18.33 9.05 1.65
N GLY A 303 -19.36 9.67 2.25
CA GLY A 303 -19.77 9.39 3.62
C GLY A 303 -20.20 7.93 3.82
N GLU A 304 -21.01 7.40 2.92
CA GLU A 304 -21.44 6.00 2.93
C GLU A 304 -20.24 5.05 2.74
N HIS A 305 -19.39 5.32 1.75
CA HIS A 305 -18.29 4.43 1.38
C HIS A 305 -17.15 4.44 2.41
N ILE A 306 -16.68 5.60 2.84
CA ILE A 306 -15.64 5.73 3.88
C ILE A 306 -16.20 5.37 5.26
N GLY A 307 -17.47 5.68 5.54
CA GLY A 307 -18.15 5.23 6.75
C GLY A 307 -18.14 3.70 6.87
N LYS A 308 -18.38 2.98 5.78
CA LYS A 308 -18.25 1.51 5.72
C LYS A 308 -16.83 1.05 6.09
N HIS A 309 -15.78 1.74 5.62
CA HIS A 309 -14.40 1.40 5.99
C HIS A 309 -14.17 1.53 7.50
N LEU A 310 -14.58 2.65 8.09
CA LEU A 310 -14.42 2.92 9.53
C LEU A 310 -15.22 1.93 10.37
N THR A 311 -16.45 1.61 9.96
CA THR A 311 -17.31 0.64 10.64
C THR A 311 -16.69 -0.75 10.62
N THR A 312 -16.22 -1.22 9.48
CA THR A 312 -15.62 -2.57 9.37
C THR A 312 -14.25 -2.66 10.05
N LEU A 313 -13.55 -1.54 10.23
CA LEU A 313 -12.35 -1.43 11.06
C LEU A 313 -12.64 -1.40 12.57
N ASP A 314 -13.91 -1.38 12.98
CA ASP A 314 -14.33 -1.22 14.38
C ASP A 314 -13.79 0.09 15.01
N LEU A 315 -13.82 1.18 14.23
CA LEU A 315 -13.28 2.50 14.59
C LEU A 315 -14.35 3.61 14.74
N SER A 316 -15.62 3.27 14.56
CA SER A 316 -16.78 4.17 14.60
C SER A 316 -17.55 4.05 15.91
#